data_AF-A0A2R6FYC0-F1
#
_entry.id   AF-A0A2R6FYC0-F1
#
_cell.length_a   1.000
_cell.length_b   1.000
_cell.length_c   1.000
_cell.angle_alpha   90.00
_cell.angle_beta   90.00
_cell.angle_gamma   90.00
#
_symmetry.space_group_name_H-M   'P 1'
#
loop_
_entity.id
_entity.type
_entity.pdbx_description
1 polymer ?
#
loop_
_entity_poly.entity_id
_entity_poly.type
_entity_poly.pdbx_seq_one_letter_code
_entity_poly.pdbx_strand_id
1 'polypeptide(L)'
;MSGSEPEPDSGSGHESESEAGATENAPTDEEDTTGEGPVFVVLDFLPQGRPDDRQHNAEKVPLAHAIGEENFRLVELTIAQDADVSFGDRLEADGAAIERSSEITYENLTSTAESELEYVLEEIADREERRFVDIYNDAQPITLRLHQLNLLPGIGKKLRNTILDERKRSPFESFADVEERVAGLHDPQQVLIDRVLEELREDDLKYRMFAREE
;
A
#
# COMPACT_ATOMS: atom_id res chain seq x y z
N MET A 1 -11.88 77.31 12.93
CA MET A 1 -11.88 77.58 11.48
C MET A 1 -10.65 76.91 10.87
N SER A 2 -10.60 76.80 9.55
CA SER A 2 -9.52 76.29 8.67
C SER A 2 -8.10 76.31 9.28
N GLY A 3 -7.25 75.30 9.09
CA GLY A 3 -7.08 74.49 7.87
C GLY A 3 -5.89 75.02 7.06
N SER A 4 -5.20 74.13 6.33
CA SER A 4 -4.02 74.38 5.47
C SER A 4 -2.62 74.39 6.12
N GLU A 5 -1.94 73.24 6.02
CA GLU A 5 -0.57 73.09 5.48
C GLU A 5 -0.47 73.63 4.02
N PRO A 6 0.71 73.76 3.35
CA PRO A 6 2.00 73.07 3.55
C PRO A 6 3.20 74.06 3.66
N GLU A 7 4.49 73.84 3.30
CA GLU A 7 5.26 72.83 2.51
C GLU A 7 6.73 72.77 3.04
N PRO A 8 7.48 71.66 2.91
CA PRO A 8 8.88 71.57 3.38
C PRO A 8 9.94 72.01 2.34
N ASP A 9 11.17 72.23 2.81
CA ASP A 9 12.31 72.77 2.05
C ASP A 9 13.24 71.71 1.41
N SER A 10 13.90 72.14 0.34
CA SER A 10 15.14 71.66 -0.31
C SER A 10 15.58 70.19 -0.14
N GLY A 11 15.63 69.46 -1.27
CA GLY A 11 16.20 68.11 -1.34
C GLY A 11 17.70 68.00 -1.64
N SER A 12 18.09 66.82 -2.11
CA SER A 12 19.23 66.57 -2.98
C SER A 12 19.07 65.18 -3.61
N GLY A 13 19.18 65.05 -4.93
CA GLY A 13 19.09 63.74 -5.57
C GLY A 13 20.39 62.93 -5.47
N HIS A 14 20.26 61.63 -5.31
CA HIS A 14 21.14 60.67 -5.98
C HIS A 14 20.32 59.45 -6.37
N GLU A 15 20.32 59.12 -7.65
CA GLU A 15 19.65 57.95 -8.23
C GLU A 15 20.58 56.74 -8.13
N SER A 16 19.99 55.55 -7.94
CA SER A 16 20.45 54.26 -8.50
C SER A 16 21.85 53.71 -8.15
N GLU A 17 22.11 52.40 -8.12
CA GLU A 17 21.32 51.17 -8.16
C GLU A 17 22.30 50.05 -7.72
N SER A 18 21.89 49.08 -6.89
CA SER A 18 22.50 47.74 -6.87
C SER A 18 21.65 46.75 -6.07
N GLU A 19 21.37 45.60 -6.67
CA GLU A 19 20.40 44.60 -6.23
C GLU A 19 20.91 43.62 -5.15
N ALA A 20 19.93 42.85 -4.63
CA ALA A 20 20.03 41.45 -4.19
C ALA A 20 20.97 41.05 -3.04
N GLY A 21 20.39 40.51 -1.97
CA GLY A 21 21.14 39.93 -0.86
C GLY A 21 20.32 39.38 0.31
N ALA A 22 19.14 38.79 0.07
CA ALA A 22 18.33 38.15 1.10
C ALA A 22 17.86 36.76 0.64
N THR A 23 18.70 35.74 0.84
CA THR A 23 18.30 34.33 0.72
C THR A 23 17.53 33.94 1.98
N GLU A 24 16.21 34.12 1.93
CA GLU A 24 15.29 33.39 2.80
C GLU A 24 15.21 31.95 2.29
N ASN A 25 15.96 31.05 2.93
CA ASN A 25 15.76 29.61 2.76
C ASN A 25 14.48 29.20 3.47
N ALA A 26 13.34 29.38 2.81
CA ALA A 26 12.17 28.58 3.11
C ALA A 26 12.53 27.10 2.85
N PRO A 27 12.10 26.15 3.70
CA PRO A 27 12.12 24.76 3.29
C PRO A 27 11.20 24.64 2.07
N THR A 28 11.75 24.13 0.97
CA THR A 28 10.89 23.59 -0.07
C THR A 28 10.18 22.40 0.54
N ASP A 29 8.88 22.54 0.79
CA ASP A 29 8.01 21.38 0.83
C ASP A 29 8.13 20.74 -0.56
N GLU A 30 8.99 19.73 -0.66
CA GLU A 30 8.92 18.78 -1.76
C GLU A 30 7.57 18.11 -1.59
N GLU A 31 6.56 18.61 -2.32
CA GLU A 31 5.32 17.91 -2.56
C GLU A 31 5.68 16.59 -3.22
N ASP A 32 5.88 15.59 -2.36
CA ASP A 32 6.12 14.21 -2.71
C ASP A 32 4.89 13.75 -3.51
N THR A 33 4.98 13.89 -4.83
CA THR A 33 3.94 13.50 -5.78
C THR A 33 3.87 11.99 -5.76
N THR A 34 3.26 11.47 -4.70
CA THR A 34 2.85 10.09 -4.55
C THR A 34 2.15 9.72 -5.85
N GLY A 35 2.75 8.81 -6.63
CA GLY A 35 2.15 8.34 -7.88
C GLY A 35 0.75 7.84 -7.58
N GLU A 36 -0.28 8.50 -8.13
CA GLU A 36 -1.69 8.19 -7.88
C GLU A 36 -2.14 6.92 -8.63
N GLY A 37 -1.18 6.06 -9.00
CA GLY A 37 -1.38 4.78 -9.68
C GLY A 37 -1.12 3.59 -8.75
N PRO A 38 -1.55 2.37 -9.12
CA PRO A 38 -1.35 1.18 -8.30
C PRO A 38 0.12 0.92 -8.01
N VAL A 39 0.44 0.48 -6.79
CA VAL A 39 1.79 0.05 -6.39
C VAL A 39 1.84 -1.48 -6.30
N PHE A 40 2.88 -2.06 -6.88
CA PHE A 40 3.18 -3.50 -6.81
C PHE A 40 4.41 -3.73 -5.93
N VAL A 41 4.36 -4.73 -5.05
CA VAL A 41 5.50 -5.15 -4.20
C VAL A 41 6.07 -6.46 -4.76
N VAL A 42 7.38 -6.50 -5.02
CA VAL A 42 8.04 -7.63 -5.70
C VAL A 42 8.21 -8.84 -4.78
N LEU A 43 7.70 -9.99 -5.23
CA LEU A 43 7.78 -11.30 -4.58
C LEU A 43 8.97 -12.14 -5.06
N ASP A 44 9.34 -12.03 -6.33
CA ASP A 44 10.47 -12.75 -6.95
C ASP A 44 10.91 -12.02 -8.22
N PHE A 45 12.21 -12.03 -8.52
CA PHE A 45 12.77 -11.42 -9.73
C PHE A 45 13.57 -12.45 -10.53
N LEU A 46 13.27 -12.53 -11.82
CA LEU A 46 13.83 -13.45 -12.80
C LEU A 46 14.57 -12.65 -13.89
N PRO A 47 15.86 -12.27 -13.69
CA PRO A 47 16.63 -11.45 -14.64
C PRO A 47 16.85 -12.07 -16.04
N GLN A 48 16.36 -13.30 -16.26
CA GLN A 48 16.58 -14.10 -17.47
C GLN A 48 15.27 -14.69 -18.01
N GLY A 49 14.11 -14.29 -17.46
CA GLY A 49 12.78 -14.84 -17.79
C GLY A 49 12.52 -16.23 -17.21
N ARG A 50 11.38 -16.84 -17.57
CA ARG A 50 10.99 -18.18 -17.11
C ARG A 50 11.94 -19.25 -17.65
N PRO A 51 12.41 -20.23 -16.83
CA PRO A 51 13.35 -21.25 -17.27
C PRO A 51 12.75 -22.27 -18.27
N ASP A 52 11.42 -22.37 -18.35
CA ASP A 52 10.71 -23.26 -19.27
C ASP A 52 10.44 -22.65 -20.66
N ASP A 53 10.81 -21.38 -20.90
CA ASP A 53 10.71 -20.73 -22.21
C ASP A 53 11.74 -21.28 -23.20
N ARG A 54 11.42 -22.45 -23.78
CA ARG A 54 12.23 -23.20 -24.75
C ARG A 54 12.35 -22.51 -26.13
N GLN A 55 12.11 -21.20 -26.21
CA GLN A 55 12.21 -20.42 -27.45
C GLN A 55 13.69 -20.05 -27.69
N HIS A 56 14.37 -20.92 -28.45
CA HIS A 56 15.82 -20.94 -28.67
C HIS A 56 16.44 -19.64 -29.23
N ASN A 57 15.64 -18.63 -29.61
CA ASN A 57 16.08 -17.34 -30.14
C ASN A 57 15.25 -16.15 -29.62
N ALA A 58 14.45 -16.31 -28.55
CA ALA A 58 13.78 -15.18 -27.92
C ALA A 58 14.80 -14.38 -27.10
N GLU A 59 14.70 -13.05 -27.14
CA GLU A 59 15.43 -12.19 -26.21
C GLU A 59 14.94 -12.50 -24.79
N LYS A 60 15.88 -12.59 -23.84
CA LYS A 60 15.53 -12.92 -22.45
C LYS A 60 14.93 -11.70 -21.79
N VAL A 61 13.60 -11.66 -21.75
CA VAL A 61 12.83 -10.63 -21.09
C VAL A 61 12.94 -10.81 -19.57
N PRO A 62 13.43 -9.81 -18.80
CA PRO A 62 13.40 -9.85 -17.35
C PRO A 62 11.94 -9.84 -16.85
N LEU A 63 11.63 -10.72 -15.89
CA LEU A 63 10.29 -10.83 -15.31
C LEU A 63 10.36 -10.69 -13.80
N ALA A 64 9.32 -10.13 -13.18
CA ALA A 64 9.11 -10.21 -11.74
C ALA A 64 7.70 -10.76 -11.45
N HIS A 65 7.57 -11.53 -10.37
CA HIS A 65 6.27 -11.76 -9.75
C HIS A 65 6.08 -10.72 -8.64
N ALA A 66 4.90 -10.12 -8.55
CA ALA A 66 4.59 -9.08 -7.58
C ALA A 66 3.14 -9.15 -7.11
N ILE A 67 2.83 -8.44 -6.03
CA ILE A 67 1.48 -8.30 -5.45
C ILE A 67 1.06 -6.84 -5.37
N GLY A 68 -0.18 -6.53 -5.77
CA GLY A 68 -0.76 -5.19 -5.66
C GLY A 68 -1.03 -4.81 -4.20
N GLU A 69 -0.52 -3.66 -3.77
CA GLU A 69 -0.61 -3.20 -2.37
C GLU A 69 -2.07 -2.94 -1.93
N GLU A 70 -2.91 -2.42 -2.82
CA GLU A 70 -4.30 -2.04 -2.49
C GLU A 70 -5.31 -3.21 -2.49
N ASN A 71 -5.15 -4.15 -3.42
CA ASN A 71 -6.15 -5.16 -3.75
C ASN A 71 -5.61 -6.60 -3.75
N PHE A 72 -4.33 -6.78 -3.42
CA PHE A 72 -3.62 -8.07 -3.35
C PHE A 72 -3.60 -8.87 -4.66
N ARG A 73 -3.89 -8.25 -5.81
CA ARG A 73 -3.80 -8.92 -7.12
C ARG A 73 -2.37 -9.36 -7.39
N LEU A 74 -2.20 -10.63 -7.74
CA LEU A 74 -0.91 -11.18 -8.14
C LEU A 74 -0.66 -10.85 -9.62
N VAL A 75 0.53 -10.38 -9.94
CA VAL A 75 0.92 -9.97 -11.30
C VAL A 75 2.27 -10.53 -11.69
N GLU A 76 2.40 -10.90 -12.97
CA GLU A 76 3.67 -11.02 -13.66
C GLU A 76 3.97 -9.68 -14.33
N LEU A 77 5.12 -9.10 -14.00
CA LEU A 77 5.64 -7.85 -14.53
C LEU A 77 6.76 -8.14 -15.53
N THR A 78 6.69 -7.54 -16.71
CA THR A 78 7.83 -7.39 -17.62
C THR A 78 8.65 -6.20 -17.17
N ILE A 79 9.90 -6.45 -16.77
CA ILE A 79 10.80 -5.44 -16.20
C ILE A 79 11.75 -4.91 -17.28
N ALA A 80 11.93 -3.60 -17.33
CA ALA A 80 12.83 -2.95 -18.28
C ALA A 80 14.29 -3.44 -18.11
N GLN A 81 15.03 -3.62 -19.21
CA GLN A 81 16.34 -4.30 -19.20
C GLN A 81 17.41 -3.64 -18.30
N ASP A 82 17.32 -2.33 -18.07
CA ASP A 82 18.26 -1.56 -17.25
C ASP A 82 17.69 -1.20 -15.85
N ALA A 83 16.51 -1.72 -15.48
CA ALA A 83 15.93 -1.48 -14.16
C ALA A 83 16.58 -2.37 -13.10
N ASP A 84 16.99 -1.76 -11.99
CA ASP A 84 17.44 -2.47 -10.79
C ASP A 84 16.20 -2.82 -9.96
N VAL A 85 15.94 -4.11 -9.79
CA VAL A 85 14.74 -4.63 -9.11
C VAL A 85 15.14 -5.79 -8.20
N SER A 86 14.73 -5.69 -6.94
CA SER A 86 14.96 -6.63 -5.86
C SER A 86 13.66 -7.10 -5.23
N PHE A 87 13.76 -8.16 -4.42
CA PHE A 87 12.67 -8.59 -3.55
C PHE A 87 12.27 -7.48 -2.56
N GLY A 88 10.97 -7.31 -2.32
CA GLY A 88 10.41 -6.27 -1.45
C GLY A 88 10.31 -4.87 -2.08
N ASP A 89 10.88 -4.66 -3.27
CA ASP A 89 10.81 -3.36 -3.94
C ASP A 89 9.37 -3.00 -4.30
N ARG A 90 9.05 -1.71 -4.14
CA ARG A 90 7.75 -1.10 -4.52
C ARG A 90 7.89 -0.45 -5.88
N LEU A 91 7.13 -0.93 -6.86
CA LEU A 91 7.12 -0.45 -8.24
C LEU A 91 5.75 0.18 -8.54
N GLU A 92 5.75 1.44 -8.99
CA GLU A 92 4.54 2.10 -9.50
C GLU A 92 4.13 1.46 -10.84
N ALA A 93 2.84 1.15 -11.01
CA ALA A 93 2.31 0.47 -12.20
C ALA A 93 2.58 1.22 -13.52
N ASP A 94 2.55 2.55 -13.47
CA ASP A 94 2.85 3.45 -14.60
C ASP A 94 4.32 3.93 -14.61
N GLY A 95 5.16 3.37 -13.72
CA GLY A 95 6.56 3.73 -13.55
C GLY A 95 7.47 3.11 -14.61
N ALA A 96 8.62 3.75 -14.86
CA ALA A 96 9.56 3.37 -15.93
C ALA A 96 10.23 1.99 -15.77
N ALA A 97 10.08 1.32 -14.62
CA ALA A 97 10.59 -0.03 -14.38
C ALA A 97 9.73 -1.13 -15.02
N ILE A 98 8.43 -0.86 -15.25
CA ILE A 98 7.46 -1.84 -15.75
C ILE A 98 7.14 -1.53 -17.22
N GLU A 99 7.49 -2.45 -18.13
CA GLU A 99 7.08 -2.35 -19.54
C GLU A 99 5.67 -2.91 -19.77
N ARG A 100 5.26 -3.89 -18.95
CA ARG A 100 3.96 -4.55 -19.04
C ARG A 100 3.61 -5.26 -17.73
N SER A 101 2.34 -5.26 -17.36
CA SER A 101 1.77 -6.12 -16.31
C SER A 101 0.75 -7.11 -16.91
N SER A 102 0.67 -8.29 -16.32
CA SER A 102 -0.41 -9.26 -16.55
C SER A 102 -0.78 -9.95 -15.24
N GLU A 103 -2.07 -10.01 -14.94
CA GLU A 103 -2.59 -10.71 -13.76
C GLU A 103 -2.36 -12.23 -13.86
N ILE A 104 -2.02 -12.84 -12.73
CA ILE A 104 -1.79 -14.27 -12.57
C ILE A 104 -2.55 -14.81 -11.35
N THR A 105 -2.87 -16.10 -11.34
CA THR A 105 -3.42 -16.76 -10.15
C THR A 105 -2.31 -17.31 -9.25
N TYR A 106 -2.63 -17.65 -8.00
CA TYR A 106 -1.67 -18.22 -7.06
C TYR A 106 -0.94 -19.46 -7.62
N GLU A 107 -1.64 -20.33 -8.36
CA GLU A 107 -1.06 -21.52 -9.00
C GLU A 107 0.03 -21.23 -10.06
N ASN A 108 0.17 -19.98 -10.51
CA ASN A 108 1.12 -19.55 -11.53
C ASN A 108 2.37 -18.85 -10.98
N LEU A 109 2.44 -18.66 -9.66
CA LEU A 109 3.61 -18.11 -8.96
C LEU A 109 4.83 -19.04 -9.09
N THR A 110 6.02 -18.47 -8.84
CA THR A 110 7.23 -19.26 -8.60
C THR A 110 7.21 -19.79 -7.16
N SER A 111 7.88 -20.91 -6.91
CA SER A 111 8.07 -21.43 -5.54
C SER A 111 8.75 -20.42 -4.61
N THR A 112 9.58 -19.53 -5.16
CA THR A 112 10.15 -18.38 -4.42
C THR A 112 9.03 -17.42 -4.05
N ALA A 113 8.29 -16.88 -5.04
CA ALA A 113 7.20 -15.93 -4.79
C ALA A 113 6.12 -16.48 -3.84
N GLU A 114 5.77 -17.77 -3.91
CA GLU A 114 4.88 -18.42 -2.95
C GLU A 114 5.43 -18.43 -1.51
N SER A 115 6.75 -18.63 -1.35
CA SER A 115 7.40 -18.69 -0.04
C SER A 115 7.59 -17.32 0.59
N GLU A 116 7.84 -16.29 -0.22
CA GLU A 116 8.05 -14.92 0.25
C GLU A 116 6.74 -14.12 0.39
N LEU A 117 5.61 -14.61 -0.14
CA LEU A 117 4.31 -13.92 -0.13
C LEU A 117 3.82 -13.57 1.27
N GLU A 118 3.99 -14.47 2.24
CA GLU A 118 3.57 -14.22 3.63
C GLU A 118 4.35 -13.06 4.25
N TYR A 119 5.68 -13.03 4.08
CA TYR A 119 6.54 -11.94 4.55
C TYR A 119 6.19 -10.59 3.89
N VAL A 120 5.92 -10.57 2.58
CA VAL A 120 5.50 -9.32 1.90
C VAL A 120 4.13 -8.84 2.38
N LEU A 121 3.22 -9.75 2.72
CA LEU A 121 1.93 -9.38 3.34
C LEU A 121 2.12 -8.84 4.77
N GLU A 122 3.07 -9.36 5.54
CA GLU A 122 3.47 -8.78 6.84
C GLU A 122 3.96 -7.33 6.67
N GLU A 123 4.91 -7.07 5.75
CA GLU A 123 5.45 -5.72 5.50
C GLU A 123 4.40 -4.73 4.96
N ILE A 124 3.45 -5.19 4.13
CA ILE A 124 2.30 -4.37 3.69
C ILE A 124 1.39 -4.06 4.88
N ALA A 125 1.07 -5.05 5.71
CA ALA A 125 0.21 -4.88 6.89
C ALA A 125 0.84 -3.94 7.94
N ASP A 126 2.15 -3.98 8.14
CA ASP A 126 2.89 -3.05 9.00
C ASP A 126 2.84 -1.61 8.46
N ARG A 127 3.13 -1.44 7.16
CA ARG A 127 3.14 -0.11 6.52
C ARG A 127 1.73 0.53 6.50
N GLU A 128 0.70 -0.29 6.35
CA GLU A 128 -0.69 0.14 6.24
C GLU A 128 -1.54 -0.27 7.45
N GLU A 129 -0.94 -0.36 8.64
CA GLU A 129 -1.58 -0.87 9.87
C GLU A 129 -3.01 -0.34 10.07
N ARG A 130 -3.23 0.96 9.89
CA ARG A 130 -4.56 1.58 10.03
C ARG A 130 -5.61 0.97 9.09
N ARG A 131 -5.28 0.76 7.81
CA ARG A 131 -6.18 0.16 6.80
C ARG A 131 -6.56 -1.27 7.19
N PHE A 132 -5.64 -2.02 7.78
CA PHE A 132 -5.89 -3.37 8.27
C PHE A 132 -6.69 -3.38 9.58
N VAL A 133 -6.35 -2.52 10.54
CA VAL A 133 -7.09 -2.33 11.80
C VAL A 133 -8.53 -1.88 11.54
N ASP A 134 -8.75 -1.07 10.50
CA ASP A 134 -10.09 -0.64 10.10
C ASP A 134 -10.98 -1.79 9.62
N ILE A 135 -10.42 -2.95 9.23
CA ILE A 135 -11.22 -4.16 8.97
C ILE A 135 -11.89 -4.65 10.26
N TYR A 136 -11.24 -4.52 11.43
CA TYR A 136 -11.88 -4.82 12.72
C TYR A 136 -12.92 -3.77 13.11
N ASN A 137 -12.66 -2.49 12.84
CA ASN A 137 -13.57 -1.37 13.11
C ASN A 137 -14.84 -1.45 12.26
N ASP A 138 -14.69 -1.63 10.95
CA ASP A 138 -15.75 -1.44 9.96
C ASP A 138 -16.41 -2.74 9.50
N ALA A 139 -15.88 -3.93 9.83
CA ALA A 139 -16.51 -5.19 9.42
C ALA A 139 -18.01 -5.24 9.74
N GLN A 140 -18.83 -5.60 8.76
CA GLN A 140 -20.29 -5.56 8.80
C GLN A 140 -20.95 -6.96 8.86
N PRO A 141 -22.25 -7.02 9.25
CA PRO A 141 -23.09 -8.19 9.02
C PRO A 141 -23.30 -8.44 7.52
N ILE A 142 -22.99 -9.65 7.05
CA ILE A 142 -23.27 -10.11 5.68
C ILE A 142 -24.73 -10.61 5.58
N THR A 143 -25.20 -11.30 6.62
CA THR A 143 -26.60 -11.74 6.76
C THR A 143 -27.01 -11.70 8.23
N LEU A 144 -28.29 -11.99 8.52
CA LEU A 144 -28.79 -12.16 9.89
C LEU A 144 -28.06 -13.22 10.73
N ARG A 145 -27.22 -14.08 10.11
CA ARG A 145 -26.46 -15.15 10.78
C ARG A 145 -24.96 -15.14 10.49
N LEU A 146 -24.48 -14.28 9.58
CA LEU A 146 -23.10 -14.24 9.11
C LEU A 146 -22.56 -12.80 9.16
N HIS A 147 -21.31 -12.64 9.58
CA HIS A 147 -20.62 -11.37 9.75
C HIS A 147 -19.25 -11.47 9.06
N GLN A 148 -18.70 -10.38 8.54
CA GLN A 148 -17.38 -10.36 7.88
C GLN A 148 -16.28 -10.94 8.78
N LEU A 149 -16.20 -10.50 10.04
CA LEU A 149 -15.35 -11.10 11.08
C LEU A 149 -15.46 -12.64 11.26
N ASN A 150 -16.50 -13.34 10.78
CA ASN A 150 -16.56 -14.81 10.83
C ASN A 150 -15.78 -15.50 9.69
N LEU A 151 -15.41 -14.75 8.65
CA LEU A 151 -14.59 -15.26 7.55
C LEU A 151 -13.10 -15.23 7.92
N LEU A 152 -12.72 -14.44 8.93
CA LEU A 152 -11.35 -14.39 9.45
C LEU A 152 -10.98 -15.71 10.15
N PRO A 153 -9.86 -16.36 9.77
CA PRO A 153 -9.37 -17.58 10.40
C PRO A 153 -9.31 -17.47 11.93
N GLY A 154 -9.70 -18.54 12.62
CA GLY A 154 -9.77 -18.59 14.09
C GLY A 154 -10.92 -17.78 14.74
N ILE A 155 -11.54 -16.80 14.07
CA ILE A 155 -12.54 -15.91 14.69
C ILE A 155 -13.94 -16.56 14.75
N GLY A 156 -14.11 -17.39 15.79
CA GLY A 156 -15.41 -17.95 16.14
C GLY A 156 -16.38 -16.94 16.79
N LYS A 157 -17.62 -17.39 17.05
CA LYS A 157 -18.71 -16.62 17.70
C LYS A 157 -18.28 -15.84 18.95
N LYS A 158 -17.35 -16.38 19.75
CA LYS A 158 -16.86 -15.73 20.98
C LYS A 158 -16.02 -14.50 20.63
N LEU A 159 -14.94 -14.67 19.86
CA LEU A 159 -14.02 -13.58 19.48
C LEU A 159 -14.74 -12.49 18.70
N ARG A 160 -15.57 -12.84 17.71
CA ARG A 160 -16.40 -11.85 17.00
C ARG A 160 -17.21 -10.99 17.96
N ASN A 161 -17.90 -11.60 18.92
CA ASN A 161 -18.73 -10.85 19.87
C ASN A 161 -17.86 -9.93 20.74
N THR A 162 -16.68 -10.38 21.19
CA THR A 162 -15.72 -9.52 21.92
C THR A 162 -15.29 -8.32 21.08
N ILE A 163 -14.84 -8.54 19.83
CA ILE A 163 -14.43 -7.46 18.90
C ILE A 163 -15.56 -6.44 18.72
N LEU A 164 -16.78 -6.92 18.47
CA LEU A 164 -17.96 -6.08 18.32
C LEU A 164 -18.34 -5.30 19.58
N ASP A 165 -18.07 -5.82 20.78
CA ASP A 165 -18.39 -5.14 22.03
C ASP A 165 -17.29 -4.18 22.49
N GLU A 166 -16.03 -4.45 22.15
CA GLU A 166 -14.91 -3.52 22.38
C GLU A 166 -14.96 -2.34 21.42
N ARG A 167 -15.14 -2.55 20.11
CA ARG A 167 -15.17 -1.45 19.12
C ARG A 167 -16.32 -0.45 19.31
N LYS A 168 -17.40 -0.87 20.00
CA LYS A 168 -18.51 0.01 20.40
C LYS A 168 -18.15 1.01 21.50
N ARG A 169 -17.10 0.74 22.30
CA ARG A 169 -16.62 1.64 23.36
C ARG A 169 -15.75 2.74 22.77
N SER A 170 -14.84 2.33 21.88
CA SER A 170 -13.99 3.15 21.03
C SER A 170 -13.51 2.28 19.87
N PRO A 171 -13.25 2.84 18.67
CA PRO A 171 -12.50 2.14 17.63
C PRO A 171 -11.16 1.58 18.15
N PHE A 172 -10.57 0.66 17.41
CA PHE A 172 -9.19 0.24 17.59
C PHE A 172 -8.26 1.20 16.84
N GLU A 173 -7.10 1.50 17.42
CA GLU A 173 -6.11 2.44 16.85
C GLU A 173 -4.87 1.75 16.26
N SER A 174 -4.61 0.49 16.64
CA SER A 174 -3.44 -0.31 16.26
C SER A 174 -3.72 -1.81 16.42
N PHE A 175 -2.88 -2.67 15.83
CA PHE A 175 -2.90 -4.11 16.08
C PHE A 175 -2.69 -4.45 17.56
N ALA A 176 -1.78 -3.72 18.23
CA ALA A 176 -1.55 -3.87 19.66
C ALA A 176 -2.80 -3.56 20.51
N ASP A 177 -3.57 -2.53 20.14
CA ASP A 177 -4.83 -2.20 20.82
C ASP A 177 -5.92 -3.27 20.58
N VAL A 178 -5.96 -3.89 19.40
CA VAL A 178 -6.81 -5.06 19.14
C VAL A 178 -6.40 -6.23 20.04
N GLU A 179 -5.11 -6.56 20.12
CA GLU A 179 -4.60 -7.68 20.93
C GLU A 179 -4.86 -7.49 22.43
N GLU A 180 -4.56 -6.29 22.97
CA GLU A 180 -4.75 -5.97 24.39
C GLU A 180 -6.24 -6.07 24.80
N ARG A 181 -7.15 -5.57 23.97
CA ARG A 181 -8.58 -5.48 24.29
C ARG A 181 -9.35 -6.77 23.98
N VAL A 182 -8.95 -7.53 22.96
CA VAL A 182 -9.68 -8.71 22.48
C VAL A 182 -9.07 -10.00 23.05
N ALA A 183 -9.33 -10.25 24.34
CA ALA A 183 -8.77 -11.41 25.06
C ALA A 183 -8.95 -12.76 24.33
N GLY A 184 -7.83 -13.29 23.82
CA GLY A 184 -7.73 -14.55 23.07
C GLY A 184 -7.59 -14.40 21.55
N LEU A 185 -7.48 -13.18 21.03
CA LEU A 185 -6.95 -12.87 19.71
C LEU A 185 -5.49 -12.42 19.91
N HIS A 186 -4.56 -13.36 19.76
CA HIS A 186 -3.13 -13.14 20.06
C HIS A 186 -2.31 -12.58 18.91
N ASP A 187 -2.86 -12.62 17.70
CA ASP A 187 -2.20 -12.11 16.51
C ASP A 187 -3.27 -11.58 15.54
N PRO A 188 -3.68 -10.31 15.69
CA PRO A 188 -4.67 -9.72 14.81
C PRO A 188 -4.11 -9.47 13.40
N GLN A 189 -2.79 -9.28 13.26
CA GLN A 189 -2.15 -9.06 11.97
C GLN A 189 -2.14 -10.36 11.14
N GLN A 190 -1.61 -11.45 11.71
CA GLN A 190 -1.59 -12.75 11.06
C GLN A 190 -2.99 -13.24 10.68
N VAL A 191 -4.01 -12.98 11.51
CA VAL A 191 -5.40 -13.38 11.20
C VAL A 191 -5.97 -12.67 9.95
N LEU A 192 -5.47 -11.47 9.62
CA LEU A 192 -5.80 -10.80 8.36
C LEU A 192 -4.95 -11.34 7.20
N ILE A 193 -3.65 -11.62 7.42
CA ILE A 193 -2.74 -12.18 6.43
C ILE A 193 -3.17 -13.59 6.00
N ASP A 194 -3.46 -14.47 6.96
CA ASP A 194 -4.05 -15.80 6.73
C ASP A 194 -5.30 -15.70 5.84
N ARG A 195 -6.11 -14.66 6.03
CA ARG A 195 -7.32 -14.44 5.24
C ARG A 195 -7.02 -13.95 3.82
N VAL A 196 -6.02 -13.09 3.63
CA VAL A 196 -5.54 -12.71 2.29
C VAL A 196 -5.02 -13.95 1.58
N LEU A 197 -4.20 -14.77 2.24
CA LEU A 197 -3.68 -16.03 1.69
C LEU A 197 -4.80 -17.03 1.33
N GLU A 198 -5.86 -17.14 2.14
CA GLU A 198 -7.07 -17.91 1.80
C GLU A 198 -7.73 -17.35 0.53
N GLU A 199 -7.87 -16.02 0.43
CA GLU A 199 -8.50 -15.34 -0.72
C GLU A 199 -7.68 -15.35 -2.01
N LEU A 200 -6.37 -15.59 -1.94
CA LEU A 200 -5.51 -15.79 -3.09
C LEU A 200 -5.47 -17.26 -3.55
N ARG A 201 -5.65 -18.22 -2.62
CA ARG A 201 -5.60 -19.66 -2.91
C ARG A 201 -6.94 -20.25 -3.35
N GLU A 202 -8.06 -19.70 -2.92
CA GLU A 202 -9.41 -20.21 -3.22
C GLU A 202 -10.20 -19.24 -4.12
N ASP A 203 -10.27 -19.54 -5.42
CA ASP A 203 -10.97 -18.72 -6.42
C ASP A 203 -12.49 -18.69 -6.23
N ASP A 204 -13.10 -19.78 -5.74
CA ASP A 204 -14.54 -19.94 -5.58
C ASP A 204 -15.10 -19.52 -4.20
N LEU A 205 -14.35 -18.69 -3.45
CA LEU A 205 -14.83 -18.07 -2.22
C LEU A 205 -16.03 -17.14 -2.46
N LYS A 206 -17.20 -17.55 -1.95
CA LYS A 206 -18.46 -16.81 -2.04
C LYS A 206 -18.40 -15.37 -1.47
N TYR A 207 -17.48 -15.10 -0.55
CA TYR A 207 -17.30 -13.79 0.07
C TYR A 207 -15.81 -13.52 0.16
N ARG A 208 -15.34 -12.46 -0.51
CA ARG A 208 -14.00 -11.89 -0.37
C ARG A 208 -14.07 -10.61 0.50
N MET A 209 -13.02 -10.31 1.24
CA MET A 209 -12.86 -9.08 2.05
C MET A 209 -11.74 -8.19 1.51
N PHE A 210 -10.72 -8.77 0.88
CA PHE A 210 -9.50 -8.10 0.44
C PHE A 210 -9.42 -8.10 -1.09
N ALA A 211 -9.34 -9.28 -1.69
CA ALA A 211 -9.19 -9.44 -3.12
C ALA A 211 -10.51 -9.07 -3.83
N ARG A 212 -10.49 -8.00 -4.64
CA ARG A 212 -11.64 -7.56 -5.45
C ARG A 212 -11.43 -7.94 -6.91
N GLU A 213 -12.22 -8.89 -7.38
CA GLU A 213 -12.51 -9.04 -8.81
C GLU A 213 -13.37 -7.83 -9.25
N GLU A 214 -13.02 -7.20 -10.38
CA GLU A 214 -13.76 -6.07 -11.00
C GLU A 214 -14.68 -6.54 -12.15
#